data_AF-A0A852BIF9-F1
#
_entry.id   AF-A0A852BIF9-F1
#
_cell.length_a   1.000
_cell.length_b   1.000
_cell.length_c   1.000
_cell.angle_alpha   90.00
_cell.angle_beta   90.00
_cell.angle_gamma   90.00
#
_symmetry.space_group_name_H-M   'P 1'
#
loop_
_entity.id
_entity.type
_entity.pdbx_description
1 polymer ?
#
loop_
_entity_poly.entity_id
_entity_poly.type
_entity_poly.pdbx_seq_one_letter_code
_entity_poly.pdbx_strand_id
1 'polypeptide(L)'
;PAGSPRQEGGSPRAQPPARSEDFYCVKWIRWKGERTPVVTQSENGPCPLLAIINVLLLRWKVKLPPQKEVITAEELMAHLGNCILATQPRDTSEGLQLNFQQNISDTMTVLPKLSTGLDVNVRFTGVSDFEYTPECIVFDLLNIPLYHGWLVDPQSPEQVQAVGKLSYNQLVEKIITCKQSSDSSLVSEGLVAEQFLESTASQLTFHGLCELTARAREGELGVFFRNNHFSTMIKHQGHLYLLVTDQGFLQEEGVVWESLHSVDGDSSFCDTEFHLSHAPGGKAGA
;
A
#
# COMPACT_ATOMS: atom_id res chain seq x y z
N PRO A 1 -12.03 63.49 36.19
CA PRO A 1 -12.47 62.22 36.83
C PRO A 1 -12.54 61.11 35.77
N ALA A 2 -11.52 60.25 35.79
CA ALA A 2 -11.29 59.19 34.82
C ALA A 2 -12.36 58.08 34.92
N GLY A 3 -12.89 57.65 33.77
CA GLY A 3 -13.69 56.44 33.64
C GLY A 3 -12.79 55.28 33.19
N SER A 4 -12.69 54.26 34.03
CA SER A 4 -11.93 53.02 33.80
C SER A 4 -12.56 52.17 32.68
N PRO A 5 -11.78 51.49 31.81
CA PRO A 5 -12.32 50.43 30.96
C PRO A 5 -12.49 49.13 31.76
N ARG A 6 -13.63 48.46 31.57
CA ARG A 6 -13.94 47.14 32.13
C ARG A 6 -13.08 46.07 31.43
N GLN A 7 -12.42 45.22 32.22
CA GLN A 7 -11.83 43.96 31.75
C GLN A 7 -12.95 43.00 31.35
N GLU A 8 -13.00 42.61 30.08
CA GLU A 8 -13.77 41.45 29.64
C GLU A 8 -13.02 40.18 30.06
N GLY A 9 -13.68 39.37 30.88
CA GLY A 9 -13.17 38.07 31.33
C GLY A 9 -13.03 37.11 30.16
N GLY A 10 -11.80 36.61 29.96
CA GLY A 10 -11.50 35.58 28.98
C GLY A 10 -12.32 34.32 29.26
N SER A 11 -13.04 33.86 28.23
CA SER A 11 -13.71 32.56 28.25
C SER A 11 -12.66 31.45 28.36
N PRO A 12 -12.88 30.38 29.16
CA PRO A 12 -11.95 29.28 29.25
C PRO A 12 -11.81 28.62 27.87
N ARG A 13 -10.57 28.61 27.37
CA ARG A 13 -10.17 27.99 26.12
C ARG A 13 -10.56 26.51 26.18
N ALA A 14 -11.59 26.11 25.43
CA ALA A 14 -11.98 24.72 25.28
C ALA A 14 -10.74 23.89 24.94
N GLN A 15 -10.49 22.87 25.76
CA GLN A 15 -9.50 21.85 25.42
C GLN A 15 -9.86 21.27 24.05
N PRO A 16 -8.88 21.01 23.17
CA PRO A 16 -9.15 20.30 21.93
C PRO A 16 -9.82 18.96 22.29
N PRO A 17 -10.84 18.52 21.54
CA PRO A 17 -11.48 17.23 21.80
C PRO A 17 -10.40 16.14 21.81
N ALA A 18 -10.52 15.20 22.74
CA ALA A 18 -9.73 13.97 22.76
C ALA A 18 -9.73 13.37 21.34
N ARG A 19 -8.56 12.93 20.86
CA ARG A 19 -8.40 12.28 19.55
C ARG A 19 -9.53 11.25 19.41
N SER A 20 -10.36 11.40 18.37
CA SER A 20 -11.29 10.34 17.98
C SER A 20 -10.47 9.08 17.77
N GLU A 21 -10.78 8.00 18.48
CA GLU A 21 -10.16 6.70 18.21
C GLU A 21 -10.39 6.36 16.73
N ASP A 22 -9.33 6.01 16.01
CA ASP A 22 -9.44 5.60 14.62
C ASP A 22 -10.07 4.20 14.58
N PHE A 23 -11.31 4.15 14.14
CA PHE A 23 -12.09 2.93 13.96
C PHE A 23 -12.22 2.57 12.48
N TYR A 24 -12.18 1.27 12.18
CA TYR A 24 -12.37 0.73 10.84
C TYR A 24 -13.53 -0.27 10.83
N CYS A 25 -14.36 -0.19 9.79
CA CYS A 25 -15.43 -1.16 9.60
C CYS A 25 -14.88 -2.51 9.12
N VAL A 26 -15.51 -3.58 9.57
CA VAL A 26 -15.19 -4.96 9.20
C VAL A 26 -16.27 -5.47 8.26
N LYS A 27 -15.88 -5.79 7.02
CA LYS A 27 -16.71 -6.46 6.04
C LYS A 27 -16.48 -7.97 6.14
N TRP A 28 -17.54 -8.76 6.22
CA TRP A 28 -17.44 -10.23 6.24
C TRP A 28 -17.74 -10.78 4.85
N ILE A 29 -16.79 -11.53 4.28
CA ILE A 29 -16.90 -12.13 2.95
C ILE A 29 -16.85 -13.67 3.05
N ARG A 30 -17.34 -14.37 2.02
CA ARG A 30 -17.22 -15.82 1.91
C ARG A 30 -15.93 -16.21 1.16
N TRP A 31 -14.81 -16.26 1.88
CA TRP A 31 -13.51 -16.56 1.30
C TRP A 31 -13.19 -18.05 1.41
N LYS A 32 -13.01 -18.72 0.27
CA LYS A 32 -12.69 -20.17 0.19
C LYS A 32 -13.61 -21.06 1.03
N GLY A 33 -14.91 -20.74 1.00
CA GLY A 33 -15.95 -21.47 1.74
C GLY A 33 -16.17 -21.00 3.18
N GLU A 34 -15.25 -20.21 3.75
CA GLU A 34 -15.29 -19.77 5.14
C GLU A 34 -15.66 -18.28 5.28
N ARG A 35 -16.43 -17.95 6.32
CA ARG A 35 -16.78 -16.56 6.62
C ARG A 35 -15.55 -15.84 7.18
N THR A 36 -14.95 -14.96 6.38
CA THR A 36 -13.66 -14.32 6.65
C THR A 36 -13.81 -12.80 6.70
N PRO A 37 -13.29 -12.12 7.72
CA PRO A 37 -13.33 -10.66 7.79
C PRO A 37 -12.28 -10.04 6.87
N VAL A 38 -12.60 -8.88 6.32
CA VAL A 38 -11.68 -7.92 5.73
C VAL A 38 -11.99 -6.55 6.32
N VAL A 39 -10.97 -5.71 6.47
CA VAL A 39 -11.07 -4.38 7.07
C VAL A 39 -11.14 -3.35 5.96
N THR A 40 -12.15 -2.48 6.02
CA THR A 40 -12.34 -1.39 5.06
C THR A 40 -11.63 -0.12 5.51
N GLN A 41 -11.37 0.75 4.56
CA GLN A 41 -10.69 2.03 4.69
C GLN A 41 -11.65 3.18 4.39
N SER A 42 -11.53 4.26 5.16
CA SER A 42 -12.07 5.59 4.84
C SER A 42 -10.99 6.46 4.16
N GLU A 43 -11.36 7.60 3.56
CA GLU A 43 -10.45 8.45 2.74
C GLU A 43 -9.07 8.77 3.36
N ASN A 44 -8.93 8.74 4.70
CA ASN A 44 -7.68 9.06 5.41
C ASN A 44 -7.10 7.89 6.23
N GLY A 45 -7.52 6.65 5.97
CA GLY A 45 -7.07 5.48 6.74
C GLY A 45 -5.62 5.05 6.43
N PRO A 46 -4.97 4.29 7.32
CA PRO A 46 -3.62 3.80 7.12
C PRO A 46 -3.58 2.62 6.16
N CYS A 47 -3.56 2.91 4.86
CA CYS A 47 -3.52 1.87 3.83
C CYS A 47 -2.39 0.82 3.99
N PRO A 48 -1.17 1.13 4.49
CA PRO A 48 -0.13 0.10 4.64
C PRO A 48 -0.53 -0.95 5.69
N LEU A 49 -1.02 -0.51 6.85
CA LEU A 49 -1.49 -1.40 7.92
C LEU A 49 -2.66 -2.26 7.44
N LEU A 50 -3.65 -1.65 6.77
CA LEU A 50 -4.83 -2.36 6.29
C LEU A 50 -4.48 -3.38 5.21
N ALA A 51 -3.58 -3.05 4.28
CA ALA A 51 -3.13 -3.98 3.25
C ALA A 51 -2.45 -5.23 3.86
N ILE A 52 -1.60 -5.05 4.88
CA ILE A 52 -0.95 -6.16 5.59
C ILE A 52 -1.97 -6.98 6.38
N ILE A 53 -2.84 -6.33 7.16
CA ILE A 53 -3.83 -7.03 7.98
C ILE A 53 -4.78 -7.84 7.10
N ASN A 54 -5.27 -7.29 5.99
CA ASN A 54 -6.15 -8.00 5.08
C ASN A 54 -5.48 -9.25 4.48
N VAL A 55 -4.18 -9.19 4.14
CA VAL A 55 -3.41 -10.39 3.77
C VAL A 55 -3.42 -11.42 4.90
N LEU A 56 -3.18 -11.01 6.15
CA LEU A 56 -3.15 -11.92 7.30
C LEU A 56 -4.52 -12.52 7.63
N LEU A 57 -5.61 -11.77 7.47
CA LEU A 57 -6.99 -12.23 7.66
C LEU A 57 -7.37 -13.25 6.58
N LEU A 58 -7.06 -12.97 5.31
CA LEU A 58 -7.31 -13.87 4.18
C LEU A 58 -6.43 -15.13 4.20
N ARG A 59 -5.29 -15.09 4.91
CA ARG A 59 -4.45 -16.25 5.23
C ARG A 59 -4.86 -16.97 6.53
N TRP A 60 -5.90 -16.48 7.21
CA TRP A 60 -6.36 -16.94 8.53
C TRP A 60 -5.27 -16.98 9.63
N LYS A 61 -4.25 -16.13 9.49
CA LYS A 61 -3.21 -15.92 10.51
C LYS A 61 -3.69 -15.00 11.63
N VAL A 62 -4.58 -14.06 11.29
CA VAL A 62 -5.37 -13.28 12.24
C VAL A 62 -6.82 -13.75 12.14
N LYS A 63 -7.50 -13.84 13.29
CA LYS A 63 -8.93 -14.16 13.37
C LYS A 63 -9.62 -13.13 14.25
N LEU A 64 -10.78 -12.67 13.81
CA LEU A 64 -11.63 -11.78 14.59
C LEU A 64 -12.83 -12.56 15.17
N PRO A 65 -13.38 -12.13 16.32
CA PRO A 65 -14.61 -12.69 16.84
C PRO A 65 -15.71 -12.67 15.78
N PRO A 66 -16.55 -13.71 15.66
CA PRO A 66 -17.67 -13.72 14.73
C PRO A 66 -18.53 -12.47 14.94
N GLN A 67 -18.94 -11.84 13.82
CA GLN A 67 -19.80 -10.65 13.82
C GLN A 67 -19.15 -9.38 14.39
N LYS A 68 -17.84 -9.33 14.61
CA LYS A 68 -17.15 -8.05 14.86
C LYS A 68 -17.39 -7.11 13.68
N GLU A 69 -17.97 -5.94 13.94
CA GLU A 69 -18.33 -4.93 12.92
C GLU A 69 -17.30 -3.80 12.82
N VAL A 70 -16.59 -3.54 13.93
CA VAL A 70 -15.62 -2.44 14.03
C VAL A 70 -14.36 -2.92 14.74
N ILE A 71 -13.20 -2.43 14.29
CA ILE A 71 -11.89 -2.69 14.87
C ILE A 71 -11.07 -1.39 14.99
N THR A 72 -10.29 -1.24 16.06
CA THR A 72 -9.44 -0.05 16.25
C THR A 72 -8.04 -0.23 15.66
N ALA A 73 -7.34 0.87 15.41
CA ALA A 73 -5.92 0.84 15.06
C ALA A 73 -5.07 0.07 16.10
N GLU A 74 -5.36 0.24 17.39
CA GLU A 74 -4.66 -0.47 18.47
C GLU A 74 -4.86 -1.99 18.38
N GLU A 75 -6.08 -2.45 18.13
CA GLU A 75 -6.37 -3.88 17.95
C GLU A 75 -5.63 -4.45 16.72
N LEU A 76 -5.64 -3.72 15.60
CA LEU A 76 -4.90 -4.11 14.39
C LEU A 76 -3.40 -4.23 14.66
N MET A 77 -2.82 -3.24 15.34
CA MET A 77 -1.40 -3.23 15.72
C MET A 77 -1.05 -4.37 16.66
N ALA A 78 -1.92 -4.69 17.63
CA ALA A 78 -1.73 -5.83 18.52
C ALA A 78 -1.74 -7.15 17.77
N HIS A 79 -2.67 -7.35 16.83
CA HIS A 79 -2.70 -8.53 15.97
C HIS A 79 -1.44 -8.65 15.10
N LEU A 80 -0.97 -7.54 14.54
CA LEU A 80 0.24 -7.50 13.72
C LEU A 80 1.49 -7.85 14.55
N GLY A 81 1.65 -7.23 15.73
CA GLY A 81 2.74 -7.52 16.66
C GLY A 81 2.77 -9.00 17.08
N ASN A 82 1.61 -9.58 17.39
CA ASN A 82 1.49 -11.01 17.71
C ASN A 82 1.93 -11.90 16.55
N CYS A 83 1.61 -11.54 15.30
CA CYS A 83 2.05 -12.29 14.13
C CYS A 83 3.56 -12.23 13.93
N ILE A 84 4.17 -11.06 14.10
CA ILE A 84 5.63 -10.86 14.01
C ILE A 84 6.37 -11.67 15.07
N LEU A 85 5.89 -11.63 16.32
CA LEU A 85 6.47 -12.40 17.43
C LEU A 85 6.31 -13.92 17.26
N ALA A 86 5.29 -14.36 16.53
CA ALA A 86 5.07 -15.77 16.21
C ALA A 86 5.92 -16.26 15.02
N THR A 87 6.58 -15.36 14.27
CA THR A 87 7.47 -15.75 13.18
C THR A 87 8.67 -16.51 13.71
N GLN A 88 8.99 -17.63 13.05
CA GLN A 88 10.16 -18.46 13.37
C GLN A 88 11.27 -18.18 12.36
N PRO A 89 12.55 -18.22 12.78
CA PRO A 89 13.66 -18.11 11.86
C PRO A 89 13.65 -19.30 10.88
N ARG A 90 13.96 -19.03 9.61
CA ARG A 90 14.01 -20.07 8.56
C ARG A 90 15.20 -21.02 8.74
N ASP A 91 16.24 -20.58 9.42
CA ASP A 91 17.49 -21.29 9.65
C ASP A 91 17.84 -21.23 11.15
N THR A 92 18.35 -22.34 11.69
CA THR A 92 18.65 -22.51 13.11
C THR A 92 20.09 -22.16 13.49
N SER A 93 20.94 -21.72 12.57
CA SER A 93 22.31 -21.29 12.88
C SER A 93 22.34 -20.04 13.77
N GLU A 94 23.25 -19.99 14.75
CA GLU A 94 23.30 -18.93 15.78
C GLU A 94 23.41 -17.51 15.19
N GLY A 95 24.24 -17.32 14.17
CA GLY A 95 24.41 -16.01 13.53
C GLY A 95 23.15 -15.51 12.82
N LEU A 96 22.38 -16.42 12.19
CA LEU A 96 21.12 -16.06 11.53
C LEU A 96 19.99 -15.83 12.55
N GLN A 97 20.01 -16.54 13.69
CA GLN A 97 19.07 -16.28 14.78
C GLN A 97 19.26 -14.90 15.40
N LEU A 98 20.51 -14.46 15.61
CA LEU A 98 20.79 -13.11 16.12
C LEU A 98 20.33 -12.03 15.14
N ASN A 99 20.58 -12.20 13.83
CA ASN A 99 20.08 -11.28 12.81
C ASN A 99 18.54 -11.23 12.82
N PHE A 100 17.88 -12.38 12.92
CA PHE A 100 16.43 -12.47 12.99
C PHE A 100 15.85 -11.77 14.22
N GLN A 101 16.47 -11.92 15.39
CA GLN A 101 16.06 -11.21 16.61
C GLN A 101 16.22 -9.69 16.47
N GLN A 102 17.32 -9.24 15.86
CA GLN A 102 17.52 -7.81 15.57
C GLN A 102 16.43 -7.29 14.64
N ASN A 103 16.11 -8.02 13.57
CA ASN A 103 15.05 -7.66 12.63
C ASN A 103 13.69 -7.53 13.33
N ILE A 104 13.33 -8.46 14.24
CA ILE A 104 12.10 -8.33 15.04
C ILE A 104 12.14 -7.06 15.89
N SER A 105 13.24 -6.82 16.61
CA SER A 105 13.39 -5.64 17.46
C SER A 105 13.21 -4.35 16.65
N ASP A 106 13.90 -4.23 15.52
CA ASP A 106 13.83 -3.08 14.63
C ASP A 106 12.41 -2.89 14.08
N THR A 107 11.74 -3.98 13.70
CA THR A 107 10.34 -3.96 13.24
C THR A 107 9.41 -3.36 14.28
N MET A 108 9.55 -3.78 15.55
CA MET A 108 8.69 -3.27 16.62
C MET A 108 8.86 -1.77 16.86
N THR A 109 10.03 -1.19 16.53
CA THR A 109 10.26 0.26 16.62
C THR A 109 9.59 1.05 15.49
N VAL A 110 9.45 0.45 14.30
CA VAL A 110 8.88 1.11 13.11
C VAL A 110 7.40 0.83 12.90
N LEU A 111 6.87 -0.20 13.56
CA LEU A 111 5.45 -0.60 13.50
C LEU A 111 4.45 0.57 13.58
N PRO A 112 4.57 1.52 14.53
CA PRO A 112 3.64 2.64 14.61
C PRO A 112 3.58 3.52 13.35
N LYS A 113 4.62 3.51 12.50
CA LYS A 113 4.59 4.25 11.24
C LYS A 113 3.56 3.68 10.27
N LEU A 114 3.27 2.38 10.32
CA LEU A 114 2.27 1.76 9.45
C LEU A 114 0.87 2.36 9.62
N SER A 115 0.56 2.94 10.79
CA SER A 115 -0.70 3.64 11.05
C SER A 115 -0.70 5.13 10.64
N THR A 116 0.46 5.71 10.30
CA THR A 116 0.58 7.13 9.93
C THR A 116 1.08 7.36 8.50
N GLY A 117 1.67 6.35 7.88
CA GLY A 117 2.28 6.43 6.55
C GLY A 117 3.54 5.58 6.46
N LEU A 118 3.69 4.85 5.37
CA LEU A 118 4.85 4.01 5.09
C LEU A 118 5.65 4.63 3.94
N ASP A 119 6.86 5.07 4.23
CA ASP A 119 7.78 5.59 3.22
C ASP A 119 8.41 4.43 2.44
N VAL A 120 8.11 4.35 1.14
CA VAL A 120 8.74 3.44 0.20
C VAL A 120 9.44 4.22 -0.89
N ASN A 121 10.58 3.72 -1.34
CA ASN A 121 11.35 4.33 -2.43
C ASN A 121 11.62 3.27 -3.49
N VAL A 122 10.81 3.29 -4.56
CA VAL A 122 10.87 2.31 -5.64
C VAL A 122 12.13 2.49 -6.49
N ARG A 123 12.59 1.42 -7.13
CA ARG A 123 13.50 1.45 -8.28
C ARG A 123 12.73 1.00 -9.51
N PHE A 124 13.00 1.62 -10.65
CA PHE A 124 12.21 1.39 -11.87
C PHE A 124 12.61 0.13 -12.65
N THR A 125 13.42 -0.75 -12.05
CA THR A 125 14.10 -1.88 -12.71
C THR A 125 13.38 -3.22 -12.59
N GLY A 126 12.43 -3.35 -11.67
CA GLY A 126 11.76 -4.61 -11.37
C GLY A 126 10.60 -4.42 -10.42
N VAL A 127 9.61 -5.31 -10.46
CA VAL A 127 8.35 -5.17 -9.71
C VAL A 127 8.48 -5.34 -8.19
N SER A 128 9.62 -5.82 -7.71
CA SER A 128 9.93 -5.98 -6.29
C SER A 128 11.14 -5.14 -5.88
N ASP A 129 11.58 -4.22 -6.73
CA ASP A 129 12.80 -3.47 -6.50
C ASP A 129 12.50 -2.20 -5.72
N PHE A 130 12.67 -2.26 -4.40
CA PHE A 130 12.62 -1.10 -3.51
C PHE A 130 14.01 -0.81 -2.95
N GLU A 131 14.28 0.45 -2.59
CA GLU A 131 15.34 0.72 -1.62
C GLU A 131 14.95 0.12 -0.28
N TYR A 132 15.90 -0.58 0.36
CA TYR A 132 15.67 -1.16 1.66
C TYR A 132 15.47 -0.04 2.69
N THR A 133 14.26 0.06 3.21
CA THR A 133 13.95 0.89 4.38
C THR A 133 13.63 -0.01 5.57
N PRO A 134 13.96 0.39 6.81
CA PRO A 134 13.61 -0.36 8.01
C PRO A 134 12.13 -0.72 8.09
N GLU A 135 11.26 0.13 7.55
CA GLU A 135 9.82 -0.07 7.56
C GLU A 135 9.36 -1.21 6.62
N CYS A 136 10.13 -1.53 5.58
CA CYS A 136 9.81 -2.62 4.64
C CYS A 136 10.07 -4.02 5.22
N ILE A 137 10.85 -4.13 6.30
CA ILE A 137 11.20 -5.41 6.92
C ILE A 137 9.98 -6.21 7.39
N VAL A 138 8.87 -5.53 7.67
CA VAL A 138 7.59 -6.13 8.10
C VAL A 138 7.05 -7.09 7.04
N PHE A 139 7.23 -6.77 5.75
CA PHE A 139 6.79 -7.60 4.64
C PHE A 139 7.59 -8.91 4.60
N ASP A 140 8.91 -8.82 4.78
CA ASP A 140 9.81 -9.97 4.79
C ASP A 140 9.53 -10.91 5.98
N LEU A 141 9.38 -10.35 7.18
CA LEU A 141 9.07 -11.12 8.40
C LEU A 141 7.72 -11.84 8.32
N LEU A 142 6.73 -11.24 7.68
CA LEU A 142 5.40 -11.84 7.50
C LEU A 142 5.30 -12.70 6.24
N ASN A 143 6.38 -12.80 5.46
CA ASN A 143 6.41 -13.48 4.17
C ASN A 143 5.28 -12.98 3.25
N ILE A 144 5.17 -11.67 3.14
CA ILE A 144 4.22 -10.96 2.27
C ILE A 144 5.05 -10.28 1.19
N PRO A 145 4.92 -10.66 -0.09
CA PRO A 145 5.64 -9.94 -1.14
C PRO A 145 5.07 -8.52 -1.29
N LEU A 146 5.97 -7.54 -1.39
CA LEU A 146 5.66 -6.16 -1.74
C LEU A 146 5.98 -5.93 -3.21
N TYR A 147 5.02 -5.38 -3.95
CA TYR A 147 5.12 -5.15 -5.38
C TYR A 147 4.82 -3.69 -5.74
N HIS A 148 5.37 -3.22 -6.87
CA HIS A 148 4.91 -2.04 -7.60
C HIS A 148 4.97 -2.32 -9.11
N GLY A 149 4.31 -1.48 -9.90
CA GLY A 149 4.28 -1.59 -11.38
C GLY A 149 4.91 -0.38 -12.08
N TRP A 150 5.65 0.45 -11.35
CA TRP A 150 6.32 1.63 -11.90
C TRP A 150 7.68 1.27 -12.50
N LEU A 151 7.68 0.68 -13.69
CA LEU A 151 8.90 0.22 -14.38
C LEU A 151 9.17 1.04 -15.64
N VAL A 152 10.45 1.30 -15.92
CA VAL A 152 10.88 1.88 -17.19
C VAL A 152 10.75 0.83 -18.30
N ASP A 153 10.23 1.22 -19.47
CA ASP A 153 10.04 0.31 -20.59
C ASP A 153 11.39 0.04 -21.31
N PRO A 154 11.84 -1.23 -21.42
CA PRO A 154 13.03 -1.59 -22.20
C PRO A 154 12.98 -1.17 -23.67
N GLN A 155 11.78 -0.94 -24.23
CA GLN A 155 11.59 -0.45 -25.60
C GLN A 155 11.91 1.03 -25.77
N SER A 156 12.19 1.75 -24.68
CA SER A 156 12.60 3.16 -24.67
C SER A 156 14.05 3.31 -24.17
N PRO A 157 15.08 3.04 -25.01
CA PRO A 157 16.48 3.04 -24.58
C PRO A 157 16.94 4.35 -23.93
N GLU A 158 16.43 5.49 -24.42
CA GLU A 158 16.73 6.81 -23.87
C GLU A 158 16.25 6.95 -22.42
N GLN A 159 15.03 6.47 -22.12
CA GLN A 159 14.51 6.44 -20.75
C GLN A 159 15.27 5.46 -19.88
N VAL A 160 15.59 4.26 -20.40
CA VAL A 160 16.38 3.26 -19.67
C VAL A 160 17.75 3.82 -19.29
N GLN A 161 18.40 4.54 -20.22
CA GLN A 161 19.69 5.18 -19.95
C GLN A 161 19.56 6.31 -18.93
N ALA A 162 18.57 7.20 -19.11
CA ALA A 162 18.37 8.35 -18.24
C ALA A 162 17.95 7.96 -16.80
N VAL A 163 17.13 6.92 -16.65
CA VAL A 163 16.67 6.42 -15.35
C VAL A 163 17.72 5.50 -14.71
N GLY A 164 18.32 4.59 -15.48
CA GLY A 164 19.33 3.67 -15.00
C GLY A 164 18.83 2.75 -13.88
N LYS A 165 19.60 2.66 -12.79
CA LYS A 165 19.28 1.86 -11.59
C LYS A 165 18.88 2.72 -10.38
N LEU A 166 18.58 3.99 -10.63
CA LEU A 166 18.27 4.95 -9.59
C LEU A 166 16.92 4.61 -8.96
N SER A 167 16.82 4.87 -7.65
CA SER A 167 15.52 4.93 -6.99
C SER A 167 14.78 6.21 -7.38
N TYR A 168 13.50 6.32 -7.01
CA TYR A 168 12.74 7.56 -7.20
C TYR A 168 13.45 8.79 -6.60
N ASN A 169 13.85 8.72 -5.32
CA ASN A 169 14.55 9.84 -4.67
C ASN A 169 15.85 10.24 -5.40
N GLN A 170 16.66 9.26 -5.78
CA GLN A 170 17.91 9.50 -6.51
C GLN A 170 17.66 10.08 -7.91
N LEU A 171 16.57 9.66 -8.58
CA LEU A 171 16.21 10.17 -9.90
C LEU A 171 15.77 11.64 -9.83
N VAL A 172 14.99 12.01 -8.82
CA VAL A 172 14.59 13.41 -8.58
C VAL A 172 15.81 14.29 -8.32
N GLU A 173 16.75 13.86 -7.47
CA GLU A 173 18.01 14.57 -7.24
C GLU A 173 18.84 14.72 -8.52
N LYS A 174 18.92 13.65 -9.33
CA LYS A 174 19.60 13.68 -10.63
C LYS A 174 18.96 14.71 -11.57
N ILE A 175 17.63 14.74 -11.68
CA ILE A 175 16.91 15.70 -12.54
C ILE A 175 17.27 17.14 -12.16
N ILE A 176 17.26 17.47 -10.87
CA ILE A 176 17.63 18.80 -10.37
C ILE A 176 19.07 19.15 -10.76
N THR A 177 20.00 18.20 -10.55
CA THR A 177 21.41 18.36 -10.90
C THR A 177 21.62 18.57 -12.40
N CYS A 178 20.95 17.77 -13.24
CA CYS A 178 20.99 17.86 -14.69
C CYS A 178 20.49 19.21 -15.20
N LYS A 179 19.39 19.74 -14.63
CA LYS A 179 18.84 21.05 -15.00
C LYS A 179 19.76 22.24 -14.71
N GLN A 180 20.64 22.10 -13.72
CA GLN A 180 21.61 23.14 -13.35
C GLN A 180 22.95 23.01 -14.09
N SER A 181 23.13 21.94 -14.88
CA SER A 181 24.36 21.69 -15.61
C SER A 181 24.53 22.64 -16.80
N SER A 182 25.79 22.98 -17.12
CA SER A 182 26.15 23.64 -18.38
C SER A 182 26.40 22.67 -19.53
N ASP A 183 26.46 21.36 -19.25
CA ASP A 183 26.61 20.31 -20.25
C ASP A 183 25.24 19.97 -20.87
N SER A 184 25.08 20.28 -22.15
CA SER A 184 23.85 20.03 -22.90
C SER A 184 23.43 18.55 -22.91
N SER A 185 24.38 17.61 -22.80
CA SER A 185 24.06 16.18 -22.76
C SER A 185 23.39 15.79 -21.44
N LEU A 186 23.91 16.30 -20.32
CA LEU A 186 23.31 16.10 -18.99
C LEU A 186 21.95 16.76 -18.87
N VAL A 187 21.78 17.96 -19.45
CA VAL A 187 20.47 18.64 -19.51
C VAL A 187 19.46 17.77 -20.28
N SER A 188 19.85 17.24 -21.45
CA SER A 188 19.00 16.36 -22.24
C SER A 188 18.61 15.08 -21.48
N GLU A 189 19.56 14.45 -20.79
CA GLU A 189 19.30 13.27 -19.97
C GLU A 189 18.31 13.57 -18.83
N GLY A 190 18.46 14.73 -18.17
CA GLY A 190 17.55 15.19 -17.13
C GLY A 190 16.12 15.42 -17.64
N LEU A 191 15.96 15.98 -18.84
CA LEU A 191 14.66 16.17 -19.47
C LEU A 191 13.96 14.84 -19.79
N VAL A 192 14.71 13.84 -20.27
CA VAL A 192 14.16 12.49 -20.53
C VAL A 192 13.71 11.82 -19.24
N ALA A 193 14.50 11.92 -18.17
CA ALA A 193 14.14 11.40 -16.85
C ALA A 193 12.90 12.09 -16.26
N GLU A 194 12.80 13.41 -16.41
CA GLU A 194 11.63 14.18 -16.00
C GLU A 194 10.39 13.77 -16.78
N GLN A 195 10.49 13.69 -18.11
CA GLN A 195 9.39 13.25 -18.97
C GLN A 195 8.91 11.84 -18.62
N PHE A 196 9.81 10.93 -18.25
CA PHE A 196 9.43 9.62 -17.74
C PHE A 196 8.55 9.74 -16.49
N LEU A 197 8.96 10.51 -15.48
CA LEU A 197 8.17 10.70 -14.25
C LEU A 197 6.80 11.36 -14.53
N GLU A 198 6.76 12.36 -15.41
CA GLU A 198 5.52 13.05 -15.78
C GLU A 198 4.54 12.13 -16.53
N SER A 199 5.03 11.41 -17.54
CA SER A 199 4.20 10.51 -18.36
C SER A 199 3.73 9.26 -17.60
N THR A 200 4.38 8.93 -16.49
CA THR A 200 4.07 7.75 -15.67
C THR A 200 3.65 8.12 -14.25
N ALA A 201 3.12 9.33 -14.05
CA ALA A 201 2.74 9.87 -12.74
C ALA A 201 1.69 9.04 -11.99
N SER A 202 0.94 8.16 -12.69
CA SER A 202 0.01 7.19 -12.09
C SER A 202 0.71 6.00 -11.39
N GLN A 203 2.05 5.96 -11.45
CA GLN A 203 2.94 4.97 -10.83
C GLN A 203 2.69 3.53 -11.29
N LEU A 204 2.14 3.36 -12.50
CA LEU A 204 1.95 2.06 -13.14
C LEU A 204 2.17 2.21 -14.65
N THR A 205 3.10 1.45 -15.19
CA THR A 205 3.35 1.40 -16.64
C THR A 205 2.80 0.11 -17.25
N PHE A 206 2.54 0.11 -18.55
CA PHE A 206 2.10 -1.11 -19.24
C PHE A 206 3.15 -2.23 -19.11
N HIS A 207 4.43 -1.90 -19.31
CA HIS A 207 5.53 -2.84 -19.10
C HIS A 207 5.53 -3.38 -17.65
N GLY A 208 5.38 -2.51 -16.65
CA GLY A 208 5.31 -2.91 -15.26
C GLY A 208 4.11 -3.81 -14.94
N LEU A 209 2.95 -3.57 -15.55
CA LEU A 209 1.77 -4.42 -15.40
C LEU A 209 2.00 -5.82 -16.01
N CYS A 210 2.63 -5.90 -17.19
CA CYS A 210 3.00 -7.18 -17.81
C CYS A 210 4.01 -7.97 -16.95
N GLU A 211 5.09 -7.31 -16.48
CA GLU A 211 6.08 -7.95 -15.60
C GLU A 211 5.46 -8.41 -14.28
N LEU A 212 4.56 -7.60 -13.71
CA LEU A 212 3.87 -7.93 -12.46
C LEU A 212 2.99 -9.16 -12.64
N THR A 213 2.23 -9.21 -13.74
CA THR A 213 1.39 -10.35 -14.10
C THR A 213 2.23 -11.61 -14.32
N ALA A 214 3.41 -11.49 -14.93
CA ALA A 214 4.30 -12.61 -15.18
C ALA A 214 4.96 -13.14 -13.88
N ARG A 215 5.39 -12.25 -12.99
CA ARG A 215 6.19 -12.60 -11.79
C ARG A 215 5.35 -12.95 -10.57
N ALA A 216 4.18 -12.34 -10.40
CA ALA A 216 3.29 -12.68 -9.29
C ALA A 216 2.88 -14.15 -9.36
N ARG A 217 2.94 -14.83 -8.21
CA ARG A 217 2.60 -16.24 -8.11
C ARG A 217 1.09 -16.44 -8.04
N GLU A 218 0.61 -17.45 -8.73
CA GLU A 218 -0.80 -17.83 -8.76
C GLU A 218 -1.31 -18.14 -7.34
N GLY A 219 -2.40 -17.48 -6.93
CA GLY A 219 -3.01 -17.62 -5.60
C GLY A 219 -2.24 -17.00 -4.43
N GLU A 220 -1.10 -16.33 -4.68
CA GLU A 220 -0.31 -15.66 -3.65
C GLU A 220 -0.92 -14.30 -3.30
N LEU A 221 -1.17 -14.09 -2.00
CA LEU A 221 -1.55 -12.79 -1.46
C LEU A 221 -0.32 -11.95 -1.20
N GLY A 222 -0.27 -10.74 -1.76
CA GLY A 222 0.78 -9.75 -1.57
C GLY A 222 0.22 -8.36 -1.30
N VAL A 223 1.13 -7.38 -1.22
CA VAL A 223 0.79 -5.96 -1.16
C VAL A 223 1.32 -5.27 -2.41
N PHE A 224 0.49 -4.43 -3.00
CA PHE A 224 0.79 -3.65 -4.21
C PHE A 224 0.79 -2.17 -3.88
N PHE A 225 1.88 -1.47 -4.22
CA PHE A 225 2.04 -0.04 -4.07
C PHE A 225 1.81 0.66 -5.41
N ARG A 226 0.87 1.61 -5.43
CA ARG A 226 0.57 2.46 -6.58
C ARG A 226 -0.06 3.77 -6.13
N ASN A 227 0.36 4.88 -6.72
CA ASN A 227 -0.19 6.21 -6.49
C ASN A 227 -0.26 6.57 -4.99
N ASN A 228 0.84 6.32 -4.28
CA ASN A 228 0.95 6.53 -2.81
C ASN A 228 -0.06 5.71 -1.97
N HIS A 229 -0.64 4.65 -2.54
CA HIS A 229 -1.59 3.77 -1.88
C HIS A 229 -1.09 2.32 -1.85
N PHE A 230 -1.42 1.60 -0.78
CA PHE A 230 -1.12 0.18 -0.61
C PHE A 230 -2.40 -0.64 -0.70
N SER A 231 -2.38 -1.70 -1.50
CA SER A 231 -3.54 -2.56 -1.73
C SER A 231 -3.18 -4.01 -1.54
N THR A 232 -4.08 -4.79 -0.94
CA THR A 232 -3.93 -6.26 -0.94
C THR A 232 -4.16 -6.77 -2.35
N MET A 233 -3.21 -7.52 -2.89
CA MET A 233 -3.25 -8.04 -4.26
C MET A 233 -3.24 -9.56 -4.26
N ILE A 234 -3.92 -10.17 -5.22
CA ILE A 234 -3.84 -11.60 -5.52
C ILE A 234 -3.82 -11.82 -7.03
N LYS A 235 -3.16 -12.90 -7.46
CA LYS A 235 -3.28 -13.41 -8.83
C LYS A 235 -4.25 -14.60 -8.87
N HIS A 236 -5.23 -14.55 -9.76
CA HIS A 236 -6.18 -15.64 -10.01
C HIS A 236 -6.36 -15.88 -11.51
N GLN A 237 -6.18 -17.12 -11.95
CA GLN A 237 -6.24 -17.58 -13.35
C GLN A 237 -5.41 -16.70 -14.30
N GLY A 238 -4.21 -16.30 -13.87
CA GLY A 238 -3.36 -15.43 -14.68
C GLY A 238 -3.71 -13.94 -14.66
N HIS A 239 -4.78 -13.54 -13.97
CA HIS A 239 -5.20 -12.14 -13.84
C HIS A 239 -4.91 -11.58 -12.44
N LEU A 240 -4.60 -10.29 -12.35
CA LEU A 240 -4.33 -9.60 -11.10
C LEU A 240 -5.61 -8.95 -10.56
N TYR A 241 -5.77 -8.99 -9.25
CA TYR A 241 -6.90 -8.43 -8.52
C TYR A 241 -6.44 -7.69 -7.28
N LEU A 242 -7.08 -6.56 -6.99
CA LEU A 242 -6.91 -5.77 -5.78
C LEU A 242 -8.14 -5.93 -4.88
N LEU A 243 -7.93 -6.09 -3.57
CA LEU A 243 -9.03 -6.18 -2.62
C LEU A 243 -9.72 -4.81 -2.53
N VAL A 244 -11.04 -4.79 -2.71
CA VAL A 244 -11.85 -3.59 -2.53
C VAL A 244 -11.98 -3.32 -1.04
N THR A 245 -11.28 -2.27 -0.57
CA THR A 245 -11.29 -1.86 0.83
C THR A 245 -12.08 -0.57 1.05
N ASP A 246 -12.55 0.14 0.02
CA ASP A 246 -13.33 1.36 0.21
C ASP A 246 -14.63 1.08 1.00
N GLN A 247 -14.84 1.83 2.08
CA GLN A 247 -15.98 1.68 2.98
C GLN A 247 -17.35 1.91 2.30
N GLY A 248 -17.39 2.62 1.17
CA GLY A 248 -18.58 2.77 0.33
C GLY A 248 -19.14 1.44 -0.17
N PHE A 249 -18.30 0.39 -0.28
CA PHE A 249 -18.71 -0.96 -0.67
C PHE A 249 -18.93 -1.90 0.53
N LEU A 250 -19.03 -1.37 1.76
CA LEU A 250 -19.18 -2.19 2.97
C LEU A 250 -20.39 -3.15 2.89
N GLN A 251 -21.52 -2.67 2.35
CA GLN A 251 -22.77 -3.44 2.25
C GLN A 251 -22.89 -4.24 0.93
N GLU A 252 -21.97 -4.06 -0.01
CA GLU A 252 -22.01 -4.70 -1.32
C GLU A 252 -21.32 -6.06 -1.27
N GLU A 253 -22.04 -7.12 -0.86
CA GLU A 253 -21.47 -8.48 -0.70
C GLU A 253 -20.84 -9.01 -2.00
N GLY A 254 -21.40 -8.63 -3.16
CA GLY A 254 -20.91 -9.02 -4.46
C GLY A 254 -19.62 -8.33 -4.88
N VAL A 255 -19.17 -7.27 -4.21
CA VAL A 255 -17.97 -6.48 -4.59
C VAL A 255 -16.84 -6.75 -3.61
N VAL A 256 -15.87 -7.57 -4.01
CA VAL A 256 -14.74 -7.96 -3.16
C VAL A 256 -13.40 -7.69 -3.82
N TRP A 257 -13.28 -7.98 -5.10
CA TRP A 257 -12.05 -7.78 -5.86
C TRP A 257 -12.29 -6.77 -6.98
N GLU A 258 -11.26 -6.00 -7.31
CA GLU A 258 -11.20 -5.12 -8.47
C GLU A 258 -10.09 -5.63 -9.40
N SER A 259 -10.40 -5.83 -10.68
CA SER A 259 -9.42 -6.32 -11.64
C SER A 259 -8.34 -5.27 -11.91
N LEU A 260 -7.07 -5.68 -11.94
CA LEU A 260 -5.94 -4.84 -12.34
C LEU A 260 -5.44 -5.29 -13.73
N HIS A 261 -6.02 -4.74 -14.79
CA HIS A 261 -5.66 -5.09 -16.18
C HIS A 261 -5.40 -3.87 -17.09
N SER A 262 -5.60 -2.65 -16.57
CA SER A 262 -5.33 -1.40 -17.28
C SER A 262 -4.55 -0.43 -16.40
N VAL A 263 -3.78 0.45 -17.05
CA VAL A 263 -3.09 1.57 -16.40
C VAL A 263 -4.01 2.78 -16.20
N ASP A 264 -5.07 2.91 -16.99
CA ASP A 264 -5.94 4.10 -17.01
C ASP A 264 -7.07 4.06 -15.97
N GLY A 265 -7.16 2.97 -15.19
CA GLY A 265 -8.19 2.80 -14.16
C GLY A 265 -9.46 2.11 -14.65
N ASP A 266 -9.51 1.69 -15.91
CA ASP A 266 -10.55 0.76 -16.38
C ASP A 266 -10.44 -0.56 -15.62
N SER A 267 -11.45 -0.84 -14.81
CA SER A 267 -11.49 -2.00 -13.94
C SER A 267 -12.89 -2.62 -13.92
N SER A 268 -12.98 -3.82 -13.38
CA SER A 268 -14.24 -4.52 -13.16
C SER A 268 -14.26 -5.09 -11.75
N PHE A 269 -15.39 -4.91 -11.07
CA PHE A 269 -15.61 -5.51 -9.76
C PHE A 269 -15.97 -6.99 -9.90
N CYS A 270 -15.46 -7.79 -8.97
CA CYS A 270 -15.68 -9.22 -8.89
C CYS A 270 -16.05 -9.64 -7.46
N ASP A 271 -16.78 -10.75 -7.36
CA ASP A 271 -17.14 -11.38 -6.09
C ASP A 271 -15.96 -12.17 -5.49
N THR A 272 -16.19 -12.86 -4.38
CA THR A 272 -15.16 -13.67 -3.70
C THR A 272 -14.56 -14.80 -4.53
N GLU A 273 -15.27 -15.25 -5.56
CA GLU A 273 -14.86 -16.31 -6.47
C GLU A 273 -14.29 -15.78 -7.79
N PHE A 274 -14.04 -14.46 -7.87
CA PHE A 274 -13.51 -13.76 -9.04
C PHE A 274 -14.48 -13.74 -10.24
N HIS A 275 -15.78 -13.94 -10.02
CA HIS A 275 -16.80 -13.72 -11.05
C HIS A 275 -17.19 -12.25 -11.10
N LEU A 276 -17.44 -11.73 -12.31
CA LEU A 276 -17.86 -10.35 -12.51
C LEU A 276 -19.13 -10.02 -11.71
N SER A 277 -19.05 -8.96 -10.93
CA SER A 277 -20.17 -8.44 -10.16
C SER A 277 -21.00 -7.53 -11.04
N HIS A 278 -22.32 -7.72 -11.06
CA HIS A 278 -23.21 -6.70 -11.58
C HIS A 278 -23.27 -5.57 -10.55
N ALA A 279 -22.49 -4.50 -10.75
CA ALA A 279 -22.62 -3.29 -9.96
C ALA A 279 -24.07 -2.78 -10.09
N PRO A 280 -24.82 -2.60 -8.99
CA PRO A 280 -26.13 -1.97 -9.08
C PRO A 280 -25.92 -0.46 -9.33
N GLY A 281 -26.08 -0.01 -10.58
CA GLY A 281 -26.28 1.42 -10.86
C GLY A 281 -25.48 2.06 -11.98
N GLY A 282 -25.45 1.47 -13.17
CA GLY A 282 -25.40 2.28 -14.39
C GLY A 282 -26.82 2.73 -14.74
N LYS A 283 -27.23 3.95 -14.37
CA LYS A 283 -28.43 4.54 -14.99
C LYS A 283 -28.14 4.68 -16.48
N ALA A 284 -28.68 3.77 -17.28
CA ALA A 284 -28.82 3.97 -18.72
C ALA A 284 -29.64 5.26 -18.91
N GLY A 285 -29.01 6.29 -19.46
CA GLY A 285 -29.70 7.50 -19.86
C GLY A 285 -30.79 7.16 -20.86
N ALA A 286 -32.01 7.61 -20.58
CA ALA A 286 -33.03 7.89 -21.57
C ALA A 286 -32.93 9.37 -21.96
#